data_AF-A0A6G0Y861-F1
#
_entry.id   AF-A0A6G0Y861-F1
#
_cell.length_a   1.000
_cell.length_b   1.000
_cell.length_c   1.000
_cell.angle_alpha   90.00
_cell.angle_beta   90.00
_cell.angle_gamma   90.00
#
_symmetry.space_group_name_H-M   'P 1'
#
loop_
_entity.id
_entity.type
_entity.pdbx_description
1 polymer ?
#
loop_
_entity_poly.entity_id
_entity_poly.type
_entity_poly.pdbx_seq_one_letter_code
_entity_poly.pdbx_strand_id
1 'polypeptide(L)'
;SDLLFWHLCVFIKTRNNDSQNINDKRKPKVYVVEKYLRNESKHKDLDIATITFDLDSNSIYVQYQYGEGQITQSSRLFKKPTYSSINNEKFNPKSVTEDVVYPYVGLLKTHEAYIMLQDMIETEERALIRVSKLEDNVIQILETRSRERSEFKLKINSLDWDRNHRIRKLLQDKKDKKHKLATIKDSIALNLRDKIIKHFRQSTKNQFIRLKNLFEMKKNELLHLTKSLESNDVERRDRNLILCSTLKNELNILTLKLKRYKESRIKRYNNLATCINSNPDYK
;
A
#
# COMPACT_ATOMS: atom_id res chain seq x y z
N SER A 1 8.63 18.91 9.43
CA SER A 1 7.64 17.87 9.78
C SER A 1 6.78 17.67 8.55
N ASP A 2 7.13 16.69 7.72
CA ASP A 2 6.92 16.78 6.25
C ASP A 2 5.68 15.99 5.77
N LEU A 3 4.59 16.05 6.53
CA LEU A 3 3.34 15.38 6.20
C LEU A 3 2.24 16.43 6.12
N LEU A 4 1.91 16.91 4.90
CA LEU A 4 0.80 17.85 4.68
C LEU A 4 -0.50 17.43 5.36
N PHE A 5 -0.74 16.13 5.39
CA PHE A 5 -1.83 15.51 6.11
C PHE A 5 -1.47 14.06 6.43
N TRP A 6 -2.20 13.47 7.36
CA TRP A 6 -2.19 12.02 7.59
C TRP A 6 -3.61 11.45 7.54
N HIS A 7 -3.71 10.23 7.02
CA HIS A 7 -4.95 9.49 6.87
C HIS A 7 -5.13 8.51 8.02
N LEU A 8 -6.26 8.59 8.71
CA LEU A 8 -6.75 7.55 9.60
C LEU A 8 -7.97 6.91 8.96
N CYS A 9 -7.94 5.59 8.81
CA CYS A 9 -9.10 4.83 8.35
C CYS A 9 -9.46 3.81 9.40
N VAL A 10 -10.72 3.82 9.81
CA VAL A 10 -11.26 2.87 10.77
C VAL A 10 -12.20 1.92 10.06
N PHE A 11 -11.99 0.63 10.33
CA PHE A 11 -12.71 -0.49 9.72
C PHE A 11 -13.60 -1.14 10.77
N ILE A 12 -14.85 -1.43 10.42
CA ILE A 12 -15.70 -2.27 11.26
C ILE A 12 -15.20 -3.70 11.11
N LYS A 13 -15.00 -4.35 12.26
CA LYS A 13 -14.94 -5.81 12.28
C LYS A 13 -16.38 -6.28 12.10
N THR A 14 -16.72 -6.83 10.94
CA THR A 14 -17.97 -7.58 10.78
C THR A 14 -17.99 -8.64 11.89
N ARG A 15 -18.94 -8.51 12.83
CA ARG A 15 -19.27 -9.61 13.74
C ARG A 15 -19.67 -10.77 12.83
N ASN A 16 -19.14 -11.95 13.11
CA ASN A 16 -19.35 -13.19 12.35
C ASN A 16 -20.80 -13.27 11.84
N ASN A 17 -20.99 -12.92 10.57
CA ASN A 17 -22.14 -13.42 9.83
C ASN A 17 -21.63 -14.69 9.17
N ASP A 18 -22.11 -15.82 9.69
CA ASP A 18 -21.89 -17.16 9.12
C ASP A 18 -22.50 -17.31 7.71
N SER A 19 -23.04 -16.24 7.12
CA SER A 19 -23.42 -16.14 5.72
C SER A 19 -22.23 -15.73 4.86
N GLN A 20 -21.52 -16.76 4.40
CA GLN A 20 -20.77 -16.83 3.14
C GLN A 20 -20.72 -15.55 2.29
N ASN A 21 -19.67 -14.76 2.48
CA ASN A 21 -19.00 -14.07 1.38
C ASN A 21 -17.49 -14.24 1.57
N ILE A 22 -16.99 -15.40 1.13
CA ILE A 22 -15.59 -15.84 1.24
C ILE A 22 -14.64 -14.97 0.39
N ASN A 23 -15.17 -13.96 -0.34
CA ASN A 23 -14.41 -13.18 -1.31
C ASN A 23 -14.13 -11.72 -0.94
N ASP A 24 -14.67 -11.19 0.16
CA ASP A 24 -14.32 -9.82 0.56
C ASP A 24 -12.99 -9.79 1.33
N LYS A 25 -11.90 -9.71 0.57
CA LYS A 25 -10.57 -9.38 1.11
C LYS A 25 -10.55 -8.03 1.86
N ARG A 26 -11.57 -7.20 1.66
CA ARG A 26 -11.66 -5.83 2.18
C ARG A 26 -12.76 -5.75 3.24
N LYS A 27 -12.45 -5.08 4.35
CA LYS A 27 -13.43 -4.80 5.39
C LYS A 27 -14.26 -3.57 5.00
N PRO A 28 -15.55 -3.52 5.36
CA PRO A 28 -16.34 -2.31 5.19
C PRO A 28 -15.71 -1.16 5.98
N LYS A 29 -15.62 -0.01 5.32
CA LYS A 29 -15.07 1.24 5.86
C LYS A 29 -16.20 1.95 6.63
N VAL A 30 -15.89 2.39 7.84
CA VAL A 30 -16.84 3.08 8.73
C VAL A 30 -16.75 4.57 8.49
N TYR A 31 -15.52 5.08 8.66
CA TYR A 31 -15.21 6.46 8.45
C TYR A 31 -13.74 6.63 8.06
N VAL A 32 -13.48 7.69 7.31
CA VAL A 32 -12.15 8.11 6.88
C VAL A 32 -11.89 9.49 7.46
N VAL A 33 -10.78 9.66 8.19
CA VAL A 33 -10.35 10.95 8.73
C VAL A 33 -9.09 11.40 8.00
N GLU A 34 -9.14 12.60 7.44
CA GLU A 34 -8.00 13.30 6.86
C GLU A 34 -7.65 14.48 7.77
N LYS A 35 -6.45 14.46 8.36
CA LYS A 35 -5.98 15.57 9.20
C LYS A 35 -4.92 16.37 8.48
N TYR A 36 -5.14 17.67 8.33
CA TYR A 36 -4.31 18.60 7.58
C TYR A 36 -3.43 19.44 8.51
N LEU A 37 -2.22 19.74 8.05
CA LEU A 37 -1.34 20.72 8.70
C LEU A 37 -1.81 22.15 8.43
N ARG A 38 -1.38 23.05 9.31
CA ARG A 38 -1.62 24.48 9.22
C ARG A 38 -1.05 25.08 7.93
N ASN A 39 -1.90 25.75 7.16
CA ASN A 39 -1.52 26.58 6.03
C ASN A 39 -1.45 28.05 6.43
N GLU A 40 -0.25 28.57 6.67
CA GLU A 40 -0.01 29.94 7.11
C GLU A 40 -0.58 31.03 6.17
N SER A 41 -0.85 30.71 4.90
CA SER A 41 -1.43 31.66 3.94
C SER A 41 -2.93 31.91 4.13
N LYS A 42 -3.64 31.08 4.91
CA LYS A 42 -5.08 31.23 5.21
C LYS A 42 -5.29 31.70 6.64
N HIS A 43 -6.41 32.35 6.94
CA HIS A 43 -6.81 32.58 8.34
C HIS A 43 -7.06 31.25 9.07
N LYS A 44 -6.75 31.15 10.37
CA LYS A 44 -6.88 29.88 11.14
C LYS A 44 -8.30 29.32 11.06
N ASP A 45 -9.31 30.17 11.26
CA ASP A 45 -10.73 29.80 11.15
C ASP A 45 -11.23 29.47 9.74
N LEU A 46 -10.43 29.72 8.70
CA LEU A 46 -10.73 29.37 7.31
C LEU A 46 -9.87 28.22 6.80
N ASP A 47 -8.94 27.74 7.62
CA ASP A 47 -8.01 26.69 7.29
C ASP A 47 -8.49 25.36 7.86
N ILE A 48 -8.64 24.35 7.00
CA ILE A 48 -9.18 23.07 7.41
C ILE A 48 -8.13 22.31 8.20
N ALA A 49 -8.49 21.85 9.40
CA ALA A 49 -7.66 21.01 10.24
C ALA A 49 -7.97 19.54 10.05
N THR A 50 -9.24 19.18 9.92
CA THR A 50 -9.68 17.79 9.82
C THR A 50 -10.95 17.68 9.00
N ILE A 51 -10.99 16.69 8.11
CA ILE A 51 -12.21 16.25 7.43
C ILE A 51 -12.48 14.81 7.85
N THR A 52 -13.68 14.54 8.33
CA THR A 52 -14.16 13.21 8.70
C THR A 52 -15.30 12.84 7.77
N PHE A 53 -15.09 11.82 6.95
CA PHE A 53 -16.10 11.22 6.10
C PHE A 53 -16.70 10.03 6.83
N ASP A 54 -17.93 10.15 7.32
CA ASP A 54 -18.67 9.06 7.94
C ASP A 54 -19.60 8.43 6.90
N LEU A 55 -19.24 7.21 6.49
CA LEU A 55 -19.94 6.47 5.45
C LEU A 55 -21.21 5.82 5.98
N ASP A 56 -21.26 5.49 7.27
CA ASP A 56 -22.41 4.85 7.90
C ASP A 56 -23.55 5.86 8.11
N SER A 57 -23.23 7.06 8.57
CA SER A 57 -24.22 8.14 8.76
C SER A 57 -24.42 9.00 7.52
N ASN A 58 -23.72 8.71 6.41
CA ASN A 58 -23.73 9.48 5.17
C ASN A 58 -23.47 10.98 5.41
N SER A 59 -22.52 11.29 6.29
CA SER A 59 -22.22 12.66 6.71
C SER A 59 -20.74 13.01 6.56
N ILE A 60 -20.47 14.31 6.37
CA ILE A 60 -19.12 14.85 6.25
C ILE A 60 -18.97 15.93 7.32
N TYR A 61 -17.98 15.77 8.19
CA TYR A 61 -17.69 16.71 9.26
C TYR A 61 -16.34 17.39 9.00
N VAL A 62 -16.38 18.72 8.90
CA VAL A 62 -15.22 19.57 8.62
C VAL A 62 -14.91 20.39 9.86
N GLN A 63 -13.68 20.30 10.34
CA GLN A 63 -13.17 21.09 11.47
C GLN A 63 -12.03 21.99 11.00
N TYR A 64 -12.08 23.26 11.41
CA TYR A 64 -11.06 24.26 11.09
C TYR A 64 -9.97 24.34 12.17
N GLN A 65 -8.84 24.97 11.85
CA GLN A 65 -7.77 25.20 12.82
C GLN A 65 -8.24 26.13 13.94
N TYR A 66 -7.73 25.94 15.15
CA TYR A 66 -8.02 26.84 16.28
C TYR A 66 -7.58 28.27 15.96
N GLY A 67 -8.49 29.23 16.07
CA GLY A 67 -8.20 30.66 16.05
C GLY A 67 -7.47 31.11 17.31
N GLU A 68 -6.91 32.31 17.27
CA GLU A 68 -6.21 32.89 18.42
C GLU A 68 -7.20 33.28 19.53
N GLY A 69 -6.95 32.81 20.75
CA GLY A 69 -7.84 33.07 21.89
C GLY A 69 -9.16 32.27 21.90
N GLN A 70 -9.33 31.31 21.00
CA GLN A 70 -10.55 30.49 20.94
C GLN A 70 -10.46 29.24 21.81
N ILE A 71 -11.57 28.91 22.49
CA ILE A 71 -11.73 27.70 23.30
C ILE A 71 -12.22 26.52 22.43
N THR A 72 -13.00 26.81 21.39
CA THR A 72 -13.60 25.83 20.48
C THR A 72 -13.21 26.11 19.03
N GLN A 73 -13.23 25.08 18.19
CA GLN A 73 -12.96 25.20 16.75
C GLN A 73 -14.25 25.49 16.01
N SER A 74 -14.16 26.35 14.99
CA SER A 74 -15.22 26.41 13.99
C SER A 74 -15.38 25.05 13.31
N SER A 75 -16.62 24.63 13.03
CA SER A 75 -16.90 23.36 12.38
C SER A 75 -18.18 23.40 11.54
N ARG A 76 -18.25 22.49 10.57
CA ARG A 76 -19.41 22.31 9.70
C ARG A 76 -19.72 20.83 9.55
N LEU A 77 -20.97 20.47 9.73
CA LEU A 77 -21.50 19.13 9.50
C LEU A 77 -22.43 19.16 8.29
N PHE A 78 -22.10 18.38 7.28
CA PHE A 78 -22.92 18.19 6.10
C PHE A 78 -23.56 16.80 6.16
N LYS A 79 -24.88 16.73 6.08
CA LYS A 79 -25.59 15.47 5.78
C LYS A 79 -25.81 15.38 4.26
N LYS A 80 -25.27 14.34 3.65
CA LYS A 80 -25.39 14.11 2.21
C LYS A 80 -26.85 13.72 1.89
N PRO A 81 -27.41 14.21 0.77
CA PRO A 81 -28.72 13.76 0.31
C PRO A 81 -28.68 12.26 0.01
N THR A 82 -29.74 11.55 0.39
CA THR A 82 -29.82 10.11 0.12
C THR A 82 -30.38 9.91 -1.28
N TYR A 83 -29.52 9.48 -2.22
CA TYR A 83 -29.96 9.09 -3.56
C TYR A 83 -30.38 7.63 -3.53
N SER A 84 -31.67 7.39 -3.27
CA SER A 84 -32.27 6.05 -3.40
C SER A 84 -33.04 5.97 -4.71
N SER A 85 -33.20 4.76 -5.25
CA SER A 85 -34.02 4.50 -6.44
C SER A 85 -35.50 4.88 -6.30
N ILE A 86 -35.96 5.20 -5.08
CA ILE A 86 -37.36 5.50 -4.76
C ILE A 86 -37.55 6.99 -4.47
N ASN A 87 -36.60 7.63 -3.77
CA ASN A 87 -36.64 9.04 -3.42
C ASN A 87 -35.27 9.68 -3.69
N ASN A 88 -35.22 10.56 -4.68
CA ASN A 88 -34.08 11.45 -4.93
C ASN A 88 -34.25 12.70 -4.06
N GLU A 89 -33.63 12.70 -2.90
CA GLU A 89 -33.66 13.85 -2.00
C GLU A 89 -32.86 15.01 -2.61
N LYS A 90 -33.49 16.17 -2.80
CA LYS A 90 -32.80 17.39 -3.24
C LYS A 90 -32.02 17.97 -2.07
N PHE A 91 -30.93 18.68 -2.36
CA PHE A 91 -30.16 19.40 -1.34
C PHE A 91 -31.07 20.32 -0.51
N ASN A 92 -31.01 20.19 0.81
CA ASN A 92 -31.74 21.00 1.75
C ASN A 92 -30.73 21.78 2.61
N PRO A 93 -30.76 23.12 2.64
CA PRO A 93 -29.83 23.91 3.47
C PRO A 93 -29.83 23.51 4.95
N LYS A 94 -30.97 23.01 5.47
CA LYS A 94 -31.07 22.51 6.86
C LYS A 94 -30.27 21.23 7.11
N SER A 95 -29.76 20.58 6.06
CA SER A 95 -28.87 19.43 6.17
C SER A 95 -27.43 19.83 6.54
N VAL A 96 -27.15 21.15 6.57
CA VAL A 96 -25.88 21.72 7.01
C VAL A 96 -26.05 22.31 8.40
N THR A 97 -25.21 21.86 9.34
CA THR A 97 -25.11 22.45 10.68
C THR A 97 -23.76 23.14 10.79
N GLU A 98 -23.76 24.43 11.09
CA GLU A 98 -22.55 25.24 11.20
C GLU A 98 -22.38 25.73 12.64
N ASP A 99 -21.17 25.56 13.16
CA ASP A 99 -20.73 26.14 14.42
C ASP A 99 -19.56 27.07 14.10
N VAL A 100 -19.84 28.37 14.00
CA VAL A 100 -18.85 29.38 13.59
C VAL A 100 -18.45 30.19 14.81
N VAL A 101 -17.19 30.05 15.22
CA VAL A 101 -16.61 30.74 16.38
C VAL A 101 -16.05 32.10 15.97
N TYR A 102 -15.66 32.26 14.70
CA TYR A 102 -15.04 33.48 14.20
C TYR A 102 -16.07 34.58 13.86
N PRO A 103 -16.06 35.74 14.56
CA PRO A 103 -17.13 36.74 14.45
C PRO A 103 -17.31 37.37 13.07
N TYR A 104 -16.27 37.35 12.24
CA TYR A 104 -16.26 37.98 10.92
C TYR A 104 -16.71 37.04 9.80
N VAL A 105 -17.00 35.78 10.11
CA VAL A 105 -17.52 34.80 9.16
C VAL A 105 -18.97 34.51 9.53
N GLY A 106 -19.87 34.78 8.59
CA GLY A 106 -21.29 34.44 8.71
C GLY A 106 -21.56 32.98 8.34
N LEU A 107 -22.81 32.57 8.54
CA LEU A 107 -23.34 31.31 8.01
C LEU A 107 -23.30 31.32 6.48
N LEU A 108 -23.11 30.14 5.88
CA LEU A 108 -23.07 30.00 4.43
C LEU A 108 -24.43 30.31 3.82
N LYS A 109 -24.40 30.95 2.65
CA LYS A 109 -25.60 31.02 1.81
C LYS A 109 -25.90 29.65 1.23
N THR A 110 -27.17 29.39 0.92
CA THR A 110 -27.63 28.12 0.33
C THR A 110 -26.78 27.63 -0.85
N HIS A 111 -26.43 28.52 -1.79
CA HIS A 111 -25.64 28.16 -2.96
C HIS A 111 -24.18 27.85 -2.61
N GLU A 112 -23.58 28.58 -1.67
CA GLU A 112 -22.22 28.37 -1.20
C GLU A 112 -22.11 27.03 -0.46
N ALA A 113 -23.10 26.72 0.38
CA ALA A 113 -23.21 25.44 1.07
C ALA A 113 -23.34 24.26 0.10
N TYR A 114 -24.10 24.42 -0.99
CA TYR A 114 -24.21 23.41 -2.04
C TYR A 114 -22.88 23.19 -2.77
N ILE A 115 -22.21 24.26 -3.19
CA ILE A 115 -20.90 24.18 -3.87
C ILE A 115 -19.87 23.51 -2.96
N MET A 116 -19.82 23.91 -1.68
CA MET A 116 -18.91 23.31 -0.71
C MET A 116 -19.21 21.82 -0.51
N LEU A 117 -20.49 21.43 -0.40
CA LEU A 117 -20.86 20.02 -0.29
C LEU A 117 -20.38 19.21 -1.51
N GLN A 118 -20.50 19.75 -2.72
CA GLN A 118 -20.03 19.09 -3.93
C GLN A 118 -18.52 18.85 -3.91
N ASP A 119 -17.73 19.87 -3.55
CA ASP A 119 -16.27 19.72 -3.38
C ASP A 119 -15.92 18.70 -2.27
N MET A 120 -16.70 18.67 -1.18
CA MET A 120 -16.52 17.68 -0.11
C MET A 120 -16.83 16.25 -0.57
N ILE A 121 -17.81 16.04 -1.45
CA ILE A 121 -18.08 14.73 -2.05
C ILE A 121 -16.96 14.31 -3.00
N GLU A 122 -16.44 15.22 -3.82
CA GLU A 122 -15.31 14.93 -4.72
C GLU A 122 -14.01 14.63 -3.95
N THR A 123 -13.79 15.28 -2.81
CA THR A 123 -12.67 14.97 -1.91
C THR A 123 -12.85 13.61 -1.23
N GLU A 124 -14.08 13.25 -0.81
CA GLU A 124 -14.43 11.93 -0.27
C GLU A 124 -14.09 10.81 -1.27
N GLU A 125 -14.54 10.93 -2.52
CA GLU A 125 -14.25 9.92 -3.56
C GLU A 125 -12.75 9.73 -3.79
N ARG A 126 -12.00 10.84 -3.87
CA ARG A 126 -10.54 10.80 -3.99
C ARG A 126 -9.90 10.13 -2.78
N ALA A 127 -10.39 10.41 -1.57
CA ALA A 127 -9.93 9.77 -0.34
C ALA A 127 -10.18 8.25 -0.38
N LEU A 128 -11.38 7.82 -0.76
CA LEU A 128 -11.74 6.41 -0.87
C LEU A 128 -10.88 5.65 -1.89
N ILE A 129 -10.57 6.27 -3.03
CA ILE A 129 -9.64 5.71 -4.03
C ILE A 129 -8.24 5.56 -3.44
N ARG A 130 -7.72 6.59 -2.74
CA ARG A 130 -6.40 6.53 -2.07
C ARG A 130 -6.34 5.39 -1.06
N VAL A 131 -7.35 5.26 -0.21
CA VAL A 131 -7.44 4.20 0.80
C VAL A 131 -7.48 2.83 0.13
N SER A 132 -8.26 2.67 -0.95
CA SER A 132 -8.34 1.39 -1.69
C SER A 132 -7.00 0.98 -2.29
N LYS A 133 -6.23 1.93 -2.85
CA LYS A 133 -4.86 1.68 -3.33
C LYS A 133 -3.92 1.25 -2.20
N LEU A 134 -4.05 1.85 -1.01
CA LEU A 134 -3.28 1.45 0.16
C LEU A 134 -3.65 0.05 0.63
N GLU A 135 -4.95 -0.30 0.64
CA GLU A 135 -5.43 -1.65 0.93
C GLU A 135 -4.85 -2.68 -0.05
N ASP A 136 -4.86 -2.39 -1.35
CA ASP A 136 -4.29 -3.27 -2.37
C ASP A 136 -2.80 -3.53 -2.15
N ASN A 137 -2.04 -2.49 -1.78
CA ASN A 137 -0.63 -2.64 -1.44
C ASN A 137 -0.44 -3.54 -0.21
N VAL A 138 -1.27 -3.39 0.82
CA VAL A 138 -1.23 -4.24 2.03
C VAL A 138 -1.60 -5.68 1.70
N ILE A 139 -2.68 -5.89 0.94
CA ILE A 139 -3.11 -7.23 0.48
C ILE A 139 -2.00 -7.88 -0.31
N GLN A 140 -1.38 -7.18 -1.26
CA GLN A 140 -0.26 -7.70 -2.04
C GLN A 140 0.93 -8.10 -1.15
N ILE A 141 1.25 -7.30 -0.12
CA ILE A 141 2.28 -7.63 0.86
C ILE A 141 1.90 -8.91 1.63
N LEU A 142 0.64 -9.05 2.06
CA LEU A 142 0.15 -10.22 2.78
C LEU A 142 0.13 -11.48 1.90
N GLU A 143 -0.31 -11.39 0.66
CA GLU A 143 -0.29 -12.48 -0.32
C GLU A 143 1.12 -12.91 -0.65
N THR A 144 2.03 -11.95 -0.83
CA THR A 144 3.46 -12.24 -1.00
C THR A 144 3.98 -12.97 0.23
N ARG A 145 3.67 -12.51 1.45
CA ARG A 145 4.04 -13.21 2.68
C ARG A 145 3.46 -14.62 2.76
N SER A 146 2.22 -14.83 2.33
CA SER A 146 1.56 -16.14 2.33
C SER A 146 2.21 -17.10 1.34
N ARG A 147 2.49 -16.64 0.12
CA ARG A 147 3.23 -17.38 -0.90
C ARG A 147 4.63 -17.72 -0.42
N GLU A 148 5.38 -16.74 0.08
CA GLU A 148 6.71 -16.96 0.65
C GLU A 148 6.67 -18.00 1.77
N ARG A 149 5.67 -17.94 2.66
CA ARG A 149 5.47 -18.91 3.75
C ARG A 149 5.16 -20.32 3.23
N SER A 150 4.35 -20.42 2.18
CA SER A 150 3.91 -21.69 1.58
C SER A 150 4.99 -22.33 0.70
N GLU A 151 5.76 -21.51 -0.02
CA GLU A 151 6.85 -21.92 -0.93
C GLU A 151 8.16 -22.28 -0.19
N PHE A 152 8.21 -22.16 1.14
CA PHE A 152 9.35 -22.67 1.93
C PHE A 152 9.53 -24.18 1.84
N LYS A 153 8.57 -24.92 1.25
CA LYS A 153 8.75 -26.29 0.77
C LYS A 153 9.05 -26.24 -0.73
N LEU A 154 10.29 -26.48 -1.13
CA LEU A 154 10.65 -26.63 -2.55
C LEU A 154 9.80 -27.75 -3.14
N LYS A 155 8.80 -27.41 -3.98
CA LYS A 155 8.10 -28.42 -4.79
C LYS A 155 8.98 -28.73 -5.99
N ILE A 156 9.88 -29.70 -5.86
CA ILE A 156 10.49 -30.34 -7.03
C ILE A 156 9.38 -31.19 -7.65
N ASN A 157 8.77 -30.69 -8.73
CA ASN A 157 7.73 -31.44 -9.42
C ASN A 157 8.43 -32.46 -10.33
N SER A 158 8.40 -33.75 -9.96
CA SER A 158 9.03 -34.84 -10.73
C SER A 158 8.40 -35.03 -12.13
N LEU A 159 7.21 -34.46 -12.33
CA LEU A 159 6.39 -34.55 -13.53
C LEU A 159 6.50 -33.34 -14.47
N ASP A 160 7.30 -32.33 -14.14
CA ASP A 160 7.55 -31.18 -15.04
C ASP A 160 8.34 -31.64 -16.27
N TRP A 161 7.61 -32.03 -17.32
CA TRP A 161 8.12 -32.81 -18.44
C TRP A 161 9.21 -32.07 -19.20
N ASP A 162 9.00 -30.78 -19.51
CA ASP A 162 9.97 -29.96 -20.26
C ASP A 162 11.25 -29.67 -19.48
N ARG A 163 11.12 -29.39 -18.17
CA ARG A 163 12.28 -29.13 -17.30
C ARG A 163 13.09 -30.41 -17.06
N ASN A 164 12.42 -31.56 -16.94
CA ASN A 164 13.05 -32.85 -16.71
C ASN A 164 13.46 -33.56 -18.01
N HIS A 165 12.98 -33.15 -19.19
CA HIS A 165 13.32 -33.75 -20.48
C HIS A 165 14.81 -33.67 -20.79
N ARG A 166 15.44 -32.50 -20.58
CA ARG A 166 16.88 -32.32 -20.77
C ARG A 166 17.71 -33.22 -19.84
N ILE A 167 17.26 -33.37 -18.60
CA ILE A 167 17.90 -34.26 -17.61
C ILE A 167 17.73 -35.73 -17.99
N ARG A 168 16.55 -36.14 -18.47
CA ARG A 168 16.28 -37.51 -18.95
C ARG A 168 17.07 -37.86 -20.20
N LYS A 169 17.19 -36.94 -21.16
CA LYS A 169 18.02 -37.12 -22.37
C LYS A 169 19.50 -37.29 -21.99
N LEU A 170 20.01 -36.47 -21.07
CA LEU A 170 21.35 -36.60 -20.48
C LEU A 170 21.58 -37.92 -19.70
N LEU A 171 20.53 -38.51 -19.13
CA LEU A 171 20.59 -39.80 -18.44
C LEU A 171 20.51 -40.99 -19.40
N GLN A 172 19.80 -40.84 -20.52
CA GLN A 172 19.71 -41.83 -21.60
C GLN A 172 21.06 -41.94 -22.32
N ASP A 173 21.66 -40.82 -22.73
CA ASP A 173 23.00 -40.76 -23.37
C ASP A 173 24.13 -41.30 -22.47
N LYS A 174 23.90 -41.38 -21.15
CA LYS A 174 24.82 -41.95 -20.16
C LYS A 174 24.60 -43.43 -19.88
N LYS A 175 23.40 -43.97 -20.11
CA LYS A 175 23.15 -45.42 -20.03
C LYS A 175 23.94 -46.18 -21.10
N ASP A 176 24.25 -45.53 -22.21
CA ASP A 176 25.09 -46.10 -23.27
C ASP A 176 26.59 -46.07 -22.94
N LYS A 177 27.01 -45.32 -21.91
CA LYS A 177 28.41 -45.18 -21.45
C LYS A 177 28.71 -45.92 -20.13
N LYS A 178 27.81 -46.81 -19.69
CA LYS A 178 27.67 -47.26 -18.29
C LYS A 178 28.74 -48.22 -17.75
N HIS A 179 29.80 -48.55 -18.50
CA HIS A 179 30.86 -49.44 -17.99
C HIS A 179 32.04 -48.74 -17.27
N LYS A 180 32.00 -47.41 -17.06
CA LYS A 180 33.02 -46.66 -16.28
C LYS A 180 32.47 -45.66 -15.23
N LEU A 181 31.17 -45.70 -14.90
CA LEU A 181 30.39 -44.52 -14.47
C LEU A 181 29.85 -44.53 -13.01
N ALA A 182 30.61 -44.98 -12.01
CA ALA A 182 30.22 -44.79 -10.60
C ALA A 182 30.67 -43.41 -10.08
N THR A 183 31.94 -43.06 -10.27
CA THR A 183 32.55 -41.80 -9.82
C THR A 183 32.07 -40.55 -10.60
N ILE A 184 31.56 -40.75 -11.82
CA ILE A 184 31.09 -39.65 -12.70
C ILE A 184 29.65 -39.21 -12.35
N LYS A 185 28.85 -40.07 -11.71
CA LYS A 185 27.48 -39.73 -11.28
C LYS A 185 27.50 -38.70 -10.14
N ASP A 186 28.30 -38.95 -9.12
CA ASP A 186 28.45 -38.07 -7.94
C ASP A 186 29.01 -36.70 -8.35
N SER A 187 30.01 -36.69 -9.26
CA SER A 187 30.59 -35.46 -9.83
C SER A 187 29.54 -34.58 -10.56
N ILE A 188 28.58 -35.20 -11.26
CA ILE A 188 27.58 -34.46 -12.03
C ILE A 188 26.42 -34.00 -11.14
N ALA A 189 26.05 -34.79 -10.13
CA ALA A 189 25.08 -34.41 -9.11
C ALA A 189 25.57 -33.21 -8.28
N LEU A 190 26.83 -33.24 -7.84
CA LEU A 190 27.49 -32.12 -7.14
C LEU A 190 27.55 -30.85 -8.01
N ASN A 191 27.93 -30.99 -9.28
CA ASN A 191 27.95 -29.86 -10.22
C ASN A 191 26.55 -29.24 -10.46
N LEU A 192 25.50 -30.06 -10.49
CA LEU A 192 24.11 -29.59 -10.62
C LEU A 192 23.66 -28.85 -9.35
N ARG A 193 23.95 -29.39 -8.17
CA ARG A 193 23.71 -28.76 -6.88
C ARG A 193 24.38 -27.39 -6.79
N ASP A 194 25.66 -27.31 -7.13
CA ASP A 194 26.42 -26.06 -7.10
C ASP A 194 25.86 -25.03 -8.07
N LYS A 195 25.45 -25.46 -9.27
CA LYS A 195 24.76 -24.57 -10.23
C LYS A 195 23.43 -24.04 -9.70
N ILE A 196 22.61 -24.88 -9.06
CA ILE A 196 21.32 -24.46 -8.49
C ILE A 196 21.53 -23.47 -7.35
N ILE A 197 22.47 -23.76 -6.45
CA ILE A 197 22.80 -22.87 -5.32
C ILE A 197 23.36 -21.55 -5.84
N LYS A 198 24.27 -21.59 -6.82
CA LYS A 198 24.85 -20.40 -7.46
C LYS A 198 23.78 -19.56 -8.14
N HIS A 199 22.87 -20.19 -8.89
CA HIS A 199 21.74 -19.50 -9.53
C HIS A 199 20.82 -18.84 -8.51
N PHE A 200 20.47 -19.54 -7.42
CA PHE A 200 19.67 -18.95 -6.34
C PHE A 200 20.36 -17.76 -5.69
N ARG A 201 21.66 -17.87 -5.37
CA ARG A 201 22.46 -16.75 -4.83
C ARG A 201 22.50 -15.56 -5.78
N GLN A 202 22.67 -15.81 -7.08
CA GLN A 202 22.73 -14.75 -8.09
C GLN A 202 21.37 -14.10 -8.31
N SER A 203 20.31 -14.89 -8.44
CA SER A 203 18.93 -14.39 -8.60
C SER A 203 18.52 -13.55 -7.40
N THR A 204 18.81 -14.03 -6.17
CA THR A 204 18.50 -13.27 -4.96
C THR A 204 19.32 -11.98 -4.85
N LYS A 205 20.59 -12.00 -5.23
CA LYS A 205 21.43 -10.81 -5.32
C LYS A 205 20.86 -9.80 -6.33
N ASN A 206 20.48 -10.25 -7.52
CA ASN A 206 19.93 -9.40 -8.57
C ASN A 206 18.62 -8.74 -8.13
N GLN A 207 17.73 -9.49 -7.47
CA GLN A 207 16.46 -8.95 -6.97
C GLN A 207 16.69 -7.90 -5.88
N PHE A 208 17.63 -8.14 -4.96
CA PHE A 208 18.04 -7.15 -3.96
C PHE A 208 18.60 -5.88 -4.60
N ILE A 209 19.47 -6.01 -5.61
CA ILE A 209 20.04 -4.86 -6.34
C ILE A 209 18.93 -4.06 -7.01
N ARG A 210 17.99 -4.70 -7.70
CA ARG A 210 16.85 -4.02 -8.34
C ARG A 210 16.04 -3.23 -7.31
N LEU A 211 15.72 -3.84 -6.17
CA LEU A 211 14.95 -3.20 -5.11
C LEU A 211 15.71 -2.04 -4.47
N LYS A 212 17.02 -2.19 -4.26
CA LYS A 212 17.90 -1.13 -3.75
C LYS A 212 17.98 0.04 -4.73
N ASN A 213 18.19 -0.22 -6.01
CA ASN A 213 18.25 0.82 -7.04
C ASN A 213 16.92 1.60 -7.13
N LEU A 214 15.79 0.89 -7.05
CA LEU A 214 14.48 1.53 -7.00
C LEU A 214 14.31 2.42 -5.76
N PHE A 215 14.80 1.96 -4.59
CA PHE A 215 14.80 2.77 -3.38
C PHE A 215 15.66 4.03 -3.51
N GLU A 216 16.88 3.92 -4.02
CA GLU A 216 17.77 5.09 -4.21
C GLU A 216 17.19 6.07 -5.24
N MET A 217 16.60 5.57 -6.33
CA MET A 217 15.93 6.40 -7.33
C MET A 217 14.80 7.21 -6.70
N LYS A 218 13.91 6.55 -5.94
CA LYS A 218 12.78 7.19 -5.25
C LYS A 218 13.22 8.16 -4.15
N LYS A 219 14.32 7.84 -3.47
CA LYS A 219 14.93 8.72 -2.46
C LYS A 219 15.50 9.99 -3.10
N ASN A 220 16.17 9.86 -4.24
CA ASN A 220 16.69 11.00 -4.99
C ASN A 220 15.57 11.87 -5.56
N GLU A 221 14.49 11.25 -6.05
CA GLU A 221 13.28 11.94 -6.50
C GLU A 221 12.66 12.78 -5.36
N LEU A 222 12.52 12.18 -4.18
CA LEU A 222 12.05 12.89 -2.98
C LEU A 222 12.96 14.06 -2.63
N LEU A 223 14.28 13.86 -2.63
CA LEU A 223 15.25 14.91 -2.29
C LEU A 223 15.20 16.08 -3.28
N HIS A 224 15.00 15.80 -4.57
CA HIS A 224 14.82 16.83 -5.59
C HIS A 224 13.52 17.62 -5.37
N LEU A 225 12.42 16.93 -5.04
CA LEU A 225 11.14 17.58 -4.74
C LEU A 225 11.19 18.42 -3.46
N THR A 226 11.89 17.96 -2.42
CA THR A 226 12.13 18.74 -1.20
C THR A 226 12.90 20.04 -1.48
N LYS A 227 13.88 20.02 -2.38
CA LYS A 227 14.57 21.25 -2.80
C LYS A 227 13.67 22.18 -3.61
N SER A 228 12.81 21.62 -4.47
CA SER A 228 11.84 22.42 -5.24
C SER A 228 10.76 23.09 -4.38
N LEU A 229 10.58 22.65 -3.14
CA LEU A 229 9.62 23.23 -2.19
C LEU A 229 10.05 24.58 -1.63
N GLU A 230 11.32 24.96 -1.81
CA GLU A 230 11.85 26.29 -1.45
C GLU A 230 11.44 27.39 -2.45
N SER A 231 10.73 27.04 -3.54
CA SER A 231 10.26 28.01 -4.55
C SER A 231 9.02 28.79 -4.11
N ASN A 232 8.91 30.06 -4.52
CA ASN A 232 7.83 30.97 -4.09
C ASN A 232 6.43 30.62 -4.63
N ASP A 233 6.31 29.70 -5.59
CA ASP A 233 5.05 29.32 -6.24
C ASP A 233 4.20 28.40 -5.33
N VAL A 234 3.07 28.91 -4.83
CA VAL A 234 2.20 28.22 -3.85
C VAL A 234 1.56 26.97 -4.45
N GLU A 235 1.04 27.03 -5.67
CA GLU A 235 0.36 25.89 -6.30
C GLU A 235 1.33 24.75 -6.61
N ARG A 236 2.54 25.09 -7.08
CA ARG A 236 3.60 24.09 -7.28
C ARG A 236 4.03 23.47 -5.95
N ARG A 237 4.12 24.25 -4.88
CA ARG A 237 4.45 23.74 -3.54
C ARG A 237 3.42 22.72 -3.06
N ASP A 238 2.12 23.02 -3.15
CA ASP A 238 1.07 22.09 -2.71
C ASP A 238 1.07 20.78 -3.51
N ARG A 239 1.23 20.85 -4.84
CA ARG A 239 1.38 19.66 -5.69
C ARG A 239 2.62 18.84 -5.34
N ASN A 240 3.76 19.51 -5.14
CA ASN A 240 5.02 18.87 -4.77
C ASN A 240 4.93 18.19 -3.41
N LEU A 241 4.25 18.79 -2.43
CA LEU A 241 4.06 18.19 -1.12
C LEU A 241 3.17 16.94 -1.16
N ILE A 242 2.12 16.92 -1.98
CA ILE A 242 1.30 15.71 -2.21
C ILE A 242 2.18 14.59 -2.77
N LEU A 243 3.03 14.92 -3.74
CA LEU A 243 3.97 13.98 -4.35
C LEU A 243 5.05 13.50 -3.35
N CYS A 244 5.53 14.38 -2.47
CA CYS A 244 6.43 13.99 -1.38
C CYS A 244 5.77 12.99 -0.42
N SER A 245 4.50 13.21 -0.08
CA SER A 245 3.73 12.29 0.77
C SER A 245 3.59 10.90 0.13
N THR A 246 3.26 10.83 -1.16
CA THR A 246 3.15 9.55 -1.88
C THR A 246 4.50 8.85 -1.97
N LEU A 247 5.58 9.56 -2.32
CA LEU A 247 6.94 9.00 -2.38
C LEU A 247 7.43 8.50 -1.03
N LYS A 248 7.12 9.22 0.06
CA LYS A 248 7.47 8.81 1.42
C LYS A 248 6.79 7.49 1.80
N ASN A 249 5.53 7.32 1.41
CA ASN A 249 4.80 6.06 1.58
C ASN A 249 5.42 4.93 0.74
N GLU A 250 5.75 5.17 -0.52
CA GLU A 250 6.45 4.21 -1.38
C GLU A 250 7.80 3.79 -0.79
N LEU A 251 8.59 4.75 -0.28
CA LEU A 251 9.86 4.49 0.38
C LEU A 251 9.68 3.62 1.62
N ASN A 252 8.69 3.90 2.47
CA ASN A 252 8.39 3.06 3.64
C ASN A 252 8.06 1.61 3.23
N ILE A 253 7.28 1.42 2.16
CA ILE A 253 6.98 0.09 1.61
C ILE A 253 8.27 -0.59 1.13
N LEU A 254 9.14 0.11 0.42
CA LEU A 254 10.42 -0.41 -0.06
C LEU A 254 11.37 -0.76 1.10
N THR A 255 11.43 0.05 2.14
CA THR A 255 12.20 -0.23 3.37
C THR A 255 11.72 -1.51 4.04
N LEU A 256 10.41 -1.70 4.17
CA LEU A 256 9.84 -2.94 4.72
C LEU A 256 10.20 -4.15 3.85
N LYS A 257 10.13 -4.01 2.51
CA LYS A 257 10.56 -5.07 1.57
C LYS A 257 12.05 -5.39 1.71
N LEU A 258 12.92 -4.39 1.83
CA LEU A 258 14.37 -4.57 2.00
C LEU A 258 14.72 -5.24 3.34
N LYS A 259 14.12 -4.80 4.44
CA LYS A 259 14.28 -5.40 5.77
C LYS A 259 13.87 -6.87 5.74
N ARG A 260 12.74 -7.17 5.08
CA ARG A 260 12.28 -8.55 4.92
C ARG A 260 13.20 -9.40 4.06
N TYR A 261 13.79 -8.83 3.02
CA TYR A 261 14.77 -9.53 2.19
C TYR A 261 15.97 -9.99 3.02
N LYS A 262 16.47 -9.12 3.91
CA LYS A 262 17.56 -9.42 4.84
C LYS A 262 17.19 -10.56 5.80
N GLU A 263 15.98 -10.54 6.36
CA GLU A 263 15.51 -11.56 7.31
C GLU A 263 15.23 -12.93 6.65
N SER A 264 14.62 -12.94 5.46
CA SER A 264 14.13 -14.17 4.82
C SER A 264 15.16 -14.89 3.97
N ARG A 265 16.19 -14.18 3.46
CA ARG A 265 17.21 -14.74 2.57
C ARG A 265 17.94 -15.95 3.19
N ILE A 266 18.37 -15.83 4.44
CA ILE A 266 19.10 -16.90 5.14
C ILE A 266 18.20 -18.13 5.30
N LYS A 267 16.95 -17.93 5.73
CA LYS A 267 15.98 -19.03 5.88
C LYS A 267 15.68 -19.73 4.56
N ARG A 268 15.49 -18.99 3.46
CA ARG A 268 15.28 -19.59 2.12
C ARG A 268 16.50 -20.36 1.63
N TYR A 269 17.70 -19.80 1.85
CA TYR A 269 18.94 -20.47 1.49
C TYR A 269 19.12 -21.77 2.26
N ASN A 270 18.91 -21.75 3.58
CA ASN A 270 19.03 -22.95 4.41
C ASN A 270 18.01 -24.01 3.99
N ASN A 271 16.75 -23.63 3.76
CA ASN A 271 15.72 -24.59 3.30
C ASN A 271 16.06 -25.21 1.95
N LEU A 272 16.57 -24.41 0.99
CA LEU A 272 17.02 -24.91 -0.31
C LEU A 272 18.21 -25.88 -0.15
N ALA A 273 19.21 -25.51 0.66
CA ALA A 273 20.37 -26.33 0.92
C ALA A 273 19.98 -27.66 1.58
N THR A 274 19.13 -27.63 2.61
CA THR A 274 18.61 -28.84 3.26
C THR A 274 17.84 -29.71 2.27
N CYS A 275 16.94 -29.13 1.46
CA CYS A 275 16.15 -29.88 0.49
C CYS A 275 17.02 -30.57 -0.57
N ILE A 276 18.07 -29.90 -1.07
CA ILE A 276 19.00 -30.52 -2.01
C ILE A 276 19.84 -31.61 -1.34
N ASN A 277 20.28 -31.41 -0.09
CA ASN A 277 21.12 -32.38 0.63
C ASN A 277 20.36 -33.64 1.05
N SER A 278 19.05 -33.52 1.31
CA SER A 278 18.18 -34.63 1.72
C SER A 278 17.68 -35.47 0.55
N ASN A 279 17.82 -35.00 -0.70
CA ASN A 279 17.30 -35.70 -1.87
C ASN A 279 18.39 -36.62 -2.48
N PRO A 280 18.16 -37.95 -2.56
CA PRO A 280 19.15 -38.92 -3.03
C PRO A 280 19.59 -38.71 -4.48
N ASP A 281 18.82 -37.98 -5.30
CA ASP A 281 19.18 -37.66 -6.68
C ASP A 281 20.33 -36.62 -6.80
N TYR A 282 20.70 -35.98 -5.68
CA TYR A 282 21.76 -34.95 -5.61
C TYR A 282 22.91 -35.33 -4.65
N LYS A 283 22.95 -36.58 -4.17
CA LYS A 283 24.11 -37.19 -3.51
C LYS A 283 24.99 -37.86 -4.57
#